data_AF-A0A2M8J1R5-F1
#
_entry.id   AF-A0A2M8J1R5-F1
#
_cell.length_a   1.000
_cell.length_b   1.000
_cell.length_c   1.000
_cell.angle_alpha   90.00
_cell.angle_beta   90.00
_cell.angle_gamma   90.00
#
_symmetry.space_group_name_H-M   'P 1'
#
loop_
_entity.id
_entity.type
_entity.pdbx_description
1 polymer ?
#
loop_
_entity_poly.entity_id
_entity_poly.type
_entity_poly.pdbx_seq_one_letter_code
_entity_poly.pdbx_strand_id
1 'polypeptide(L)'
;MIAAIYETVIRPELYNAFVEAWGDHVQAALDAQDRQGGADEAGPESLEIDPELTAHFVRAYEILEQLGRRAPQSSVADRIAEADGFALLAEHGGRIRAASARARDLLTGDLSIAAFKSNLSAHSAELFDQLMRAAQGGTAVAPPVVLSTGNLPRHLLARVVPVPDAAGGTELMVVVEALEYQWSEQAEEMLVTSFGLSRAEVDIVRNLLAGHSLRQIAELSGRSEHTVRNQAKAVLAKSGAPGQVDLIRLVVFLINQNRADPHRSTAEINLPFQVMRMTTGKDMQIYRLGPRDGRPVIFCHGMMDGPGPLQFHYDRFLAHNMQVVMPVRPGFGRSTPVDRVEQAPDIVEAHIRELIERLNLDRPVLLSQMGGAFYAHSLASRLGNLVSGVVAAAGNAPITRLHQLSYMPTWQRVVAYTARYFPALLPTLLRAGIAQVDGAGVEEFMKSLFKPDTQEYQVVRRLQLTRLLQSGFRFSVEQGPPGFATDSHYVVRDWAAGLAPLRTRAIYLSGAHDPVFRANSMVAAMHGRANVDVRVLSDAGLLLIYERPDAVFEALEEILARRAG
;
A
#
# COMPACT_ATOMS: atom_id res chain seq x y z
N MET A 1 11.90 -18.81 -25.31
CA MET A 1 12.40 -17.86 -24.29
C MET A 1 12.42 -16.42 -24.79
N ILE A 2 13.18 -16.07 -25.84
CA ILE A 2 13.33 -14.68 -26.31
C ILE A 2 11.98 -14.00 -26.63
N ALA A 3 11.05 -14.69 -27.31
CA ALA A 3 9.72 -14.15 -27.59
C ALA A 3 8.95 -13.78 -26.31
N ALA A 4 8.95 -14.65 -25.30
CA ALA A 4 8.26 -14.44 -24.02
C ALA A 4 8.81 -13.22 -23.25
N ILE A 5 10.11 -12.93 -23.35
CA ILE A 5 10.73 -11.73 -22.77
C ILE A 5 10.05 -10.48 -23.34
N TYR A 6 10.02 -10.34 -24.67
CA TYR A 6 9.49 -9.14 -25.31
C TYR A 6 7.96 -9.05 -25.29
N GLU A 7 7.26 -10.19 -25.38
CA GLU A 7 5.80 -10.21 -25.23
C GLU A 7 5.36 -9.65 -23.88
N THR A 8 6.08 -9.97 -22.81
CA THR A 8 5.80 -9.45 -21.46
C THR A 8 6.04 -7.95 -21.34
N VAL A 9 7.05 -7.41 -22.05
CA VAL A 9 7.30 -5.97 -22.10
C VAL A 9 6.12 -5.21 -22.73
N ILE A 10 5.50 -5.80 -23.75
CA ILE A 10 4.37 -5.21 -24.47
C ILE A 10 3.06 -5.45 -23.69
N ARG A 11 2.91 -6.63 -23.11
CA ARG A 11 1.70 -7.14 -22.46
C ARG A 11 2.02 -7.61 -21.04
N PRO A 12 2.00 -6.72 -20.03
CA PRO A 12 2.33 -7.06 -18.64
C PRO A 12 1.48 -8.19 -18.06
N GLU A 13 0.28 -8.44 -18.59
CA GLU A 13 -0.57 -9.56 -18.20
C GLU A 13 0.02 -10.94 -18.53
N LEU A 14 0.99 -11.02 -19.45
CA LEU A 14 1.69 -12.27 -19.80
C LEU A 14 2.86 -12.59 -18.87
N TYR A 15 3.08 -11.79 -17.81
CA TYR A 15 4.18 -12.00 -16.87
C TYR A 15 4.23 -13.41 -16.27
N ASN A 16 3.07 -14.00 -15.93
CA ASN A 16 3.05 -15.36 -15.39
C ASN A 16 3.61 -16.40 -16.37
N ALA A 17 3.24 -16.31 -17.65
CA ALA A 17 3.75 -17.20 -18.68
C ALA A 17 5.26 -17.04 -18.88
N PHE A 18 5.78 -15.81 -18.77
CA PHE A 18 7.21 -15.56 -18.78
C PHE A 18 7.94 -16.15 -17.59
N VAL A 19 7.39 -16.04 -16.37
CA VAL A 19 7.95 -16.65 -15.16
C VAL A 19 8.00 -18.17 -15.29
N GLU A 20 6.95 -18.80 -15.83
CA GLU A 20 6.91 -20.25 -16.08
C GLU A 20 7.98 -20.67 -17.10
N ALA A 21 8.04 -20.01 -18.25
CA ALA A 21 9.04 -20.29 -19.29
C ALA A 21 10.49 -20.07 -18.79
N TRP A 22 10.71 -19.05 -17.97
CA TRP A 22 12.00 -18.81 -17.33
C TRP A 22 12.32 -19.89 -16.30
N GLY A 23 11.32 -20.33 -15.53
CA GLY A 23 11.48 -21.41 -14.56
C GLY A 23 11.92 -22.72 -15.20
N ASP A 24 11.35 -23.10 -16.33
CA ASP A 24 11.76 -24.29 -17.09
C ASP A 24 13.22 -24.18 -17.55
N HIS A 25 13.64 -22.99 -18.00
CA HIS A 25 15.02 -22.74 -18.40
C HIS A 25 16.01 -22.86 -17.24
N VAL A 26 15.66 -22.25 -16.09
CA VAL A 26 16.46 -22.34 -14.86
C VAL A 26 16.58 -23.79 -14.39
N GLN A 27 15.48 -24.56 -14.40
CA GLN A 27 15.49 -25.95 -13.99
C GLN A 27 16.36 -26.80 -14.92
N ALA A 28 16.29 -26.60 -16.23
CA ALA A 28 17.14 -27.30 -17.18
C ALA A 28 18.65 -27.02 -16.96
N ALA A 29 19.00 -25.79 -16.59
CA ALA A 29 20.38 -25.42 -16.25
C ALA A 29 20.87 -26.13 -14.97
N LEU A 30 20.02 -26.20 -13.94
CA LEU A 30 20.33 -26.93 -12.70
C LEU A 30 20.49 -28.43 -12.95
N ASP A 31 19.57 -29.05 -13.70
CA ASP A 31 19.62 -30.48 -14.03
C ASP A 31 20.85 -30.85 -14.87
N ALA A 32 21.35 -29.92 -15.70
CA ALA A 32 22.59 -30.11 -16.46
C ALA A 32 23.83 -30.08 -15.55
N GLN A 33 23.79 -29.26 -14.50
CA GLN A 33 24.88 -29.10 -13.54
C GLN A 33 24.95 -30.27 -12.53
N ASP A 34 23.80 -30.74 -12.03
CA ASP A 34 23.71 -31.93 -11.15
C ASP A 34 24.27 -33.19 -11.82
N ARG A 35 24.20 -33.26 -13.15
CA ARG A 35 24.82 -34.33 -13.95
C ARG A 35 26.36 -34.24 -14.04
N GLN A 36 26.96 -33.10 -13.67
CA GLN A 36 28.39 -32.82 -13.80
C GLN A 36 29.15 -32.79 -12.45
N GLY A 37 28.47 -32.80 -11.30
CA GLY A 37 29.13 -32.81 -9.97
C GLY A 37 28.16 -33.09 -8.82
N GLY A 38 28.62 -33.86 -7.81
CA GLY A 38 27.79 -34.53 -6.80
C GLY A 38 26.83 -33.64 -5.98
N ALA A 39 25.59 -34.09 -5.93
CA ALA A 39 24.49 -33.53 -5.15
C ALA A 39 24.75 -33.63 -3.64
N ASP A 40 25.13 -32.52 -2.98
CA ASP A 40 24.65 -32.09 -1.64
C ASP A 40 25.42 -30.88 -1.06
N GLU A 41 26.50 -30.40 -1.69
CA GLU A 41 27.19 -29.18 -1.25
C GLU A 41 26.54 -27.93 -1.85
N ALA A 42 26.69 -26.78 -1.17
CA ALA A 42 26.16 -25.50 -1.62
C ALA A 42 26.65 -25.20 -3.06
N GLY A 43 25.79 -25.45 -4.05
CA GLY A 43 26.12 -25.25 -5.46
C GLY A 43 26.67 -23.85 -5.75
N PRO A 44 27.31 -23.66 -6.92
CA PRO A 44 28.09 -22.47 -7.27
C PRO A 44 27.28 -21.17 -7.04
N GLU A 45 27.95 -20.10 -6.62
CA GLU A 45 27.32 -18.81 -6.33
C GLU A 45 26.67 -18.15 -7.55
N SER A 46 27.04 -18.59 -8.76
CA SER A 46 26.47 -18.14 -10.03
C SER A 46 26.60 -19.23 -11.09
N LEU A 47 25.67 -19.26 -12.04
CA LEU A 47 25.74 -20.14 -13.21
C LEU A 47 25.94 -19.33 -14.49
N GLU A 48 26.68 -19.90 -15.44
CA GLU A 48 26.84 -19.29 -16.75
C GLU A 48 25.52 -19.30 -17.52
N ILE A 49 25.19 -18.16 -18.12
CA ILE A 49 24.05 -18.00 -19.02
C ILE A 49 24.55 -17.69 -20.41
N ASP A 50 23.81 -18.17 -21.40
CA ASP A 50 23.97 -17.79 -22.79
C ASP A 50 24.08 -16.25 -22.96
N PRO A 51 25.21 -15.72 -23.46
CA PRO A 51 25.39 -14.30 -23.68
C PRO A 51 24.30 -13.67 -24.55
N GLU A 52 23.74 -14.41 -25.51
CA GLU A 52 22.64 -13.93 -26.35
C GLU A 52 21.37 -13.69 -25.53
N LEU A 53 21.04 -14.63 -24.64
CA LEU A 53 19.90 -14.50 -23.74
C LEU A 53 20.08 -13.33 -22.75
N THR A 54 21.30 -13.15 -22.23
CA THR A 54 21.63 -12.01 -21.36
C THR A 54 21.39 -10.68 -22.07
N ALA A 55 21.82 -10.54 -23.32
CA ALA A 55 21.62 -9.32 -24.11
C ALA A 55 20.11 -9.01 -24.31
N HIS A 56 19.28 -10.03 -24.46
CA HIS A 56 17.83 -9.87 -24.55
C HIS A 56 17.17 -9.40 -23.24
N PHE A 57 17.62 -9.91 -22.09
CA PHE A 57 17.15 -9.45 -20.79
C PHE A 57 17.54 -7.98 -20.51
N VAL A 58 18.77 -7.60 -20.86
CA VAL A 58 19.25 -6.20 -20.74
C VAL A 58 18.41 -5.28 -21.61
N ARG A 59 18.20 -5.63 -22.88
CA ARG A 59 17.38 -4.82 -23.80
C ARG A 59 15.94 -4.69 -23.32
N ALA A 60 15.34 -5.77 -22.82
CA ALA A 60 13.98 -5.75 -22.28
C ALA A 60 13.86 -4.83 -21.05
N TYR A 61 14.87 -4.85 -20.17
CA TYR A 61 14.94 -3.92 -19.04
C TYR A 61 15.02 -2.47 -19.51
N GLU A 62 15.90 -2.15 -20.46
CA GLU A 62 16.02 -0.80 -21.03
C GLU A 62 14.70 -0.30 -21.64
N ILE A 63 13.98 -1.15 -22.36
CA ILE A 63 12.66 -0.81 -22.93
C ILE A 63 11.64 -0.55 -21.80
N LEU A 64 11.60 -1.38 -20.77
CA LEU A 64 10.70 -1.18 -19.62
C LEU A 64 11.02 0.13 -18.88
N GLU A 65 12.29 0.48 -18.73
CA GLU A 65 12.70 1.75 -18.12
C GLU A 65 12.30 2.94 -19.00
N GLN A 66 12.47 2.86 -20.32
CA GLN A 66 12.03 3.91 -21.25
C GLN A 66 10.51 4.09 -21.28
N LEU A 67 9.74 3.00 -21.18
CA LEU A 67 8.28 3.05 -21.10
C LEU A 67 7.77 3.67 -19.78
N GLY A 68 8.62 3.75 -18.75
CA GLY A 68 8.26 4.28 -17.44
C GLY A 68 7.27 3.38 -16.67
N ARG A 69 6.80 3.88 -15.53
CA ARG A 69 5.83 3.19 -14.67
C ARG A 69 4.43 3.75 -14.87
N ARG A 70 3.42 2.87 -14.94
CA ARG A 70 2.00 3.26 -14.99
C ARG A 70 1.48 3.35 -13.55
N ALA A 71 0.68 4.35 -13.22
CA ALA A 71 0.10 4.45 -11.87
C ALA A 71 -1.12 3.47 -11.72
N PRO A 72 -1.32 2.84 -10.54
CA PRO A 72 -2.43 1.91 -10.32
C PRO A 72 -3.81 2.58 -10.39
N GLN A 73 -4.79 1.93 -11.02
CA GLN A 73 -6.19 2.37 -11.10
C GLN A 73 -7.10 1.49 -10.22
N SER A 74 -7.70 2.03 -9.16
CA SER A 74 -8.85 1.41 -8.46
C SER A 74 -10.15 1.65 -9.24
N SER A 75 -11.06 0.66 -9.27
CA SER A 75 -12.33 0.78 -10.00
C SER A 75 -13.19 1.88 -9.39
N VAL A 76 -13.85 2.68 -10.24
CA VAL A 76 -14.62 3.84 -9.78
C VAL A 76 -15.79 3.42 -8.88
N ALA A 77 -16.45 2.29 -9.20
CA ALA A 77 -17.61 1.81 -8.45
C ALA A 77 -17.25 1.41 -7.01
N ASP A 78 -16.09 0.78 -6.82
CA ASP A 78 -15.63 0.34 -5.50
C ASP A 78 -15.33 1.52 -4.59
N ARG A 79 -14.65 2.55 -5.12
CA ARG A 79 -14.38 3.78 -4.35
C ARG A 79 -15.66 4.49 -3.91
N ILE A 80 -16.71 4.44 -4.74
CA ILE A 80 -17.99 5.11 -4.44
C ILE A 80 -18.79 4.34 -3.40
N ALA A 81 -18.79 3.02 -3.46
CA ALA A 81 -19.50 2.19 -2.49
C ALA A 81 -18.91 2.33 -1.07
N GLU A 82 -17.60 2.58 -0.98
CA GLU A 82 -16.85 2.69 0.27
C GLU A 82 -16.64 4.12 0.76
N ALA A 83 -17.09 5.10 -0.01
CA ALA A 83 -17.03 6.48 0.45
C ALA A 83 -17.84 6.64 1.73
N ASP A 84 -17.19 7.19 2.75
CA ASP A 84 -17.78 7.45 4.05
C ASP A 84 -18.73 8.69 4.05
N GLY A 85 -18.62 9.55 3.03
CA GLY A 85 -19.54 10.67 2.79
C GLY A 85 -20.62 10.31 1.78
N PHE A 86 -21.52 11.24 1.43
CA PHE A 86 -22.49 10.98 0.36
C PHE A 86 -21.75 10.83 -0.98
N ALA A 87 -21.85 9.65 -1.60
CA ALA A 87 -21.35 9.36 -2.93
C ALA A 87 -22.28 8.42 -3.70
N LEU A 88 -22.40 8.64 -5.01
CA LEU A 88 -23.19 7.88 -5.97
C LEU A 88 -22.46 7.74 -7.31
N LEU A 89 -22.66 6.60 -7.98
CA LEU A 89 -22.25 6.34 -9.36
C LEU A 89 -23.49 5.99 -10.16
N ALA A 90 -23.84 6.82 -11.13
CA ALA A 90 -25.04 6.69 -11.94
C ALA A 90 -24.74 6.30 -13.39
N GLU A 91 -25.47 5.31 -13.89
CA GLU A 91 -25.49 4.86 -15.29
C GLU A 91 -26.46 5.72 -16.09
N HIS A 92 -26.13 5.99 -17.36
CA HIS A 92 -27.03 6.73 -18.27
C HIS A 92 -28.38 6.04 -18.50
N GLY A 93 -28.49 4.74 -18.21
CA GLY A 93 -29.73 3.96 -18.29
C GLY A 93 -30.73 4.20 -17.15
N GLY A 94 -30.48 5.12 -16.23
CA GLY A 94 -31.42 5.46 -15.14
C GLY A 94 -31.15 4.76 -13.82
N ARG A 95 -30.09 3.95 -13.73
CA ARG A 95 -29.76 3.11 -12.57
C ARG A 95 -28.57 3.67 -11.81
N ILE A 96 -28.60 3.57 -10.48
CA ILE A 96 -27.43 3.81 -9.62
C ILE A 96 -26.63 2.52 -9.52
N ARG A 97 -25.41 2.51 -10.06
CA ARG A 97 -24.50 1.35 -10.05
C ARG A 97 -23.84 1.13 -8.70
N ALA A 98 -23.46 2.22 -8.03
CA ALA A 98 -22.85 2.16 -6.70
C ALA A 98 -23.29 3.36 -5.86
N ALA A 99 -23.39 3.16 -4.56
CA ALA A 99 -23.76 4.17 -3.59
C ALA A 99 -23.04 3.92 -2.26
N SER A 100 -22.54 4.99 -1.64
CA SER A 100 -22.08 4.99 -0.24
C SER A 100 -23.20 4.63 0.73
N ALA A 101 -22.86 4.19 1.95
CA ALA A 101 -23.85 3.99 3.03
C ALA A 101 -24.65 5.27 3.31
N ARG A 102 -23.97 6.42 3.35
CA ARG A 102 -24.59 7.71 3.61
C ARG A 102 -25.61 8.10 2.52
N ALA A 103 -25.33 7.78 1.26
CA ALA A 103 -26.27 8.02 0.18
C ALA A 103 -27.50 7.08 0.25
N ARG A 104 -27.32 5.82 0.64
CA ARG A 104 -28.45 4.89 0.86
C ARG A 104 -29.39 5.40 1.95
N ASP A 105 -28.84 5.89 3.06
CA ASP A 105 -29.62 6.43 4.18
C ASP A 105 -30.41 7.69 3.77
N LEU A 106 -29.74 8.63 3.09
CA LEU A 106 -30.36 9.89 2.67
C LEU A 106 -31.42 9.70 1.58
N LEU A 107 -31.28 8.67 0.75
CA LEU A 107 -32.28 8.28 -0.24
C LEU A 107 -33.30 7.29 0.34
N THR A 108 -33.30 7.04 1.65
CA THR A 108 -34.25 6.15 2.35
C THR A 108 -34.33 4.74 1.73
N GLY A 109 -33.22 4.26 1.18
CA GLY A 109 -33.13 2.96 0.49
C GLY A 109 -33.61 2.93 -0.95
N ASP A 110 -34.28 3.98 -1.45
CA ASP A 110 -34.64 4.10 -2.87
C ASP A 110 -33.45 4.61 -3.70
N LEU A 111 -32.67 3.68 -4.24
CA LEU A 111 -31.51 3.96 -5.08
C LEU A 111 -31.87 4.19 -6.55
N SER A 112 -32.89 5.01 -6.81
CA SER A 112 -33.26 5.46 -8.14
C SER A 112 -32.74 6.88 -8.43
N ILE A 113 -32.48 7.17 -9.71
CA ILE A 113 -32.18 8.53 -10.14
C ILE A 113 -33.34 9.48 -9.83
N ALA A 114 -34.59 8.99 -9.88
CA ALA A 114 -35.76 9.78 -9.53
C ALA A 114 -35.75 10.21 -8.06
N ALA A 115 -35.48 9.28 -7.14
CA ALA A 115 -35.33 9.58 -5.72
C ALA A 115 -34.17 10.55 -5.46
N PHE A 116 -33.03 10.35 -6.13
CA PHE A 116 -31.90 11.28 -6.04
C PHE A 116 -32.28 12.68 -6.52
N LYS A 117 -32.89 12.82 -7.71
CA LYS A 117 -33.29 14.12 -8.28
C LYS A 117 -34.33 14.85 -7.44
N SER A 118 -35.20 14.13 -6.72
CA SER A 118 -36.19 14.75 -5.82
C SER A 118 -35.55 15.54 -4.67
N ASN A 119 -34.28 15.26 -4.36
CA ASN A 119 -33.50 15.97 -3.34
C ASN A 119 -32.71 17.17 -3.90
N LEU A 120 -32.68 17.35 -5.23
CA LEU A 120 -31.97 18.43 -5.90
C LEU A 120 -32.88 19.65 -6.13
N SER A 121 -32.27 20.83 -6.22
CA SER A 121 -32.97 22.00 -6.77
C SER A 121 -33.36 21.77 -8.24
N ALA A 122 -34.41 22.45 -8.74
CA ALA A 122 -34.85 22.31 -10.13
C ALA A 122 -33.71 22.55 -11.15
N HIS A 123 -32.92 23.60 -10.93
CA HIS A 123 -31.76 23.89 -11.76
C HIS A 123 -30.67 22.81 -11.68
N SER A 124 -30.41 22.27 -10.48
CA SER A 124 -29.45 21.18 -10.31
C SER A 124 -29.92 19.86 -10.93
N ALA A 125 -31.23 19.58 -10.92
CA ALA A 125 -31.79 18.43 -11.61
C ALA A 125 -31.58 18.55 -13.14
N GLU A 126 -31.75 19.74 -13.71
CA GLU A 126 -31.46 20.01 -15.13
C GLU A 126 -29.97 19.84 -15.47
N LEU A 127 -29.07 20.36 -14.62
CA LEU A 127 -27.62 20.21 -14.79
C LEU A 127 -27.19 18.73 -14.71
N PHE A 128 -27.77 17.97 -13.79
CA PHE A 128 -27.54 16.53 -13.71
C PHE A 128 -28.03 15.82 -14.98
N ASP A 129 -29.22 16.14 -15.49
CA ASP A 129 -29.73 15.57 -16.76
C ASP A 129 -28.86 15.93 -17.97
N GLN A 130 -28.23 17.12 -17.97
CA GLN A 130 -27.25 17.48 -18.99
C GLN A 130 -26.00 16.60 -18.93
N LEU A 131 -25.48 16.31 -17.73
CA LEU A 131 -24.35 15.38 -17.56
C LEU A 131 -24.71 13.95 -17.94
N MET A 132 -25.91 13.46 -17.58
CA MET A 132 -26.37 12.13 -17.97
C MET A 132 -26.48 12.01 -19.50
N ARG A 133 -27.01 13.04 -20.18
CA ARG A 133 -27.06 13.10 -21.65
C ARG A 133 -25.67 13.19 -22.29
N ALA A 134 -24.75 13.94 -21.69
CA ALA A 134 -23.37 14.02 -22.16
C ALA A 134 -22.66 12.66 -22.04
N ALA A 135 -22.84 11.95 -20.92
CA ALA A 135 -22.34 10.60 -20.73
C ALA A 135 -22.94 9.62 -21.76
N GLN A 136 -24.26 9.67 -21.98
CA GLN A 136 -24.95 8.85 -22.98
C GLN A 136 -24.46 9.13 -24.42
N GLY A 137 -24.19 10.38 -24.75
CA GLY A 137 -23.67 10.81 -26.05
C GLY A 137 -22.16 10.58 -26.23
N GLY A 138 -21.48 9.90 -25.31
CA GLY A 138 -20.04 9.61 -25.41
C GLY A 138 -19.13 10.81 -25.12
N THR A 139 -19.65 11.88 -24.52
CA THR A 139 -18.87 13.11 -24.24
C THR A 139 -18.14 13.00 -22.90
N ALA A 140 -16.89 12.52 -22.92
CA ALA A 140 -16.07 12.30 -21.72
C ALA A 140 -15.57 13.58 -21.02
N VAL A 141 -15.65 14.75 -21.69
CA VAL A 141 -15.05 16.02 -21.24
C VAL A 141 -16.11 17.06 -20.83
N ALA A 142 -17.26 16.61 -20.34
CA ALA A 142 -18.25 17.52 -19.81
C ALA A 142 -17.69 18.21 -18.54
N PRO A 143 -17.82 19.55 -18.41
CA PRO A 143 -17.33 20.25 -17.23
C PRO A 143 -18.05 19.75 -15.98
N PRO A 144 -17.32 19.46 -14.88
CA PRO A 144 -17.93 19.11 -13.61
C PRO A 144 -18.88 20.21 -13.13
N VAL A 145 -20.03 19.82 -12.60
CA VAL A 145 -21.06 20.76 -12.10
C VAL A 145 -21.23 20.58 -10.60
N VAL A 146 -21.65 21.65 -9.92
CA VAL A 146 -22.07 21.58 -8.52
C VAL A 146 -23.60 21.53 -8.48
N LEU A 147 -24.12 20.52 -7.80
CA LEU A 147 -25.54 20.31 -7.58
C LEU A 147 -25.89 20.79 -6.17
N SER A 148 -26.93 21.60 -6.04
CA SER A 148 -27.47 22.04 -4.77
C SER A 148 -28.63 21.16 -4.34
N THR A 149 -28.66 20.79 -3.06
CA THR A 149 -29.69 19.94 -2.46
C THR A 149 -30.51 20.70 -1.42
N GLY A 150 -31.70 20.20 -1.10
CA GLY A 150 -32.54 20.77 -0.03
C GLY A 150 -32.08 20.42 1.40
N ASN A 151 -31.17 19.45 1.56
CA ASN A 151 -30.77 18.85 2.83
C ASN A 151 -29.24 18.86 3.01
N LEU A 152 -28.70 18.29 4.10
CA LEU A 152 -27.26 18.04 4.22
C LEU A 152 -26.89 16.72 3.53
N PRO A 153 -25.84 16.67 2.68
CA PRO A 153 -24.95 17.77 2.29
C PRO A 153 -25.57 18.71 1.24
N ARG A 154 -25.37 20.02 1.42
CA ARG A 154 -26.03 21.07 0.62
C ARG A 154 -25.48 21.23 -0.80
N HIS A 155 -24.23 20.83 -1.01
CA HIS A 155 -23.57 20.87 -2.32
C HIS A 155 -22.94 19.52 -2.64
N LEU A 156 -23.18 19.04 -3.86
CA LEU A 156 -22.59 17.83 -4.42
C LEU A 156 -21.79 18.20 -5.66
N LEU A 157 -20.66 17.55 -5.89
CA LEU A 157 -19.91 17.63 -7.14
C LEU A 157 -20.31 16.47 -8.04
N ALA A 158 -20.81 16.77 -9.23
CA ALA A 158 -21.12 15.78 -10.25
C ALA A 158 -20.16 15.91 -11.45
N ARG A 159 -19.63 14.77 -11.93
CA ARG A 159 -18.72 14.73 -13.08
C ARG A 159 -18.90 13.46 -13.89
N VAL A 160 -18.64 13.55 -15.19
CA VAL A 160 -18.54 12.37 -16.05
C VAL A 160 -17.18 11.70 -15.81
N VAL A 161 -17.19 10.39 -15.65
CA VAL A 161 -15.98 9.58 -15.51
C VAL A 161 -16.03 8.38 -16.46
N PRO A 162 -14.91 8.01 -17.08
CA PRO A 162 -14.80 6.73 -17.77
C PRO A 162 -14.73 5.59 -16.76
N VAL A 163 -15.55 4.57 -16.96
CA VAL A 163 -15.59 3.34 -16.17
C VAL A 163 -15.38 2.16 -17.12
N PRO A 164 -14.40 1.29 -16.91
CA PRO A 164 -14.25 0.08 -17.71
C PRO A 164 -15.52 -0.77 -17.67
N ASP A 165 -16.01 -1.19 -18.84
CA ASP A 165 -17.13 -2.12 -18.93
C ASP A 165 -16.65 -3.59 -18.83
N ALA A 166 -17.60 -4.52 -18.66
CA ALA A 166 -17.31 -5.95 -18.51
C ALA A 166 -16.79 -6.63 -19.80
N ALA A 167 -16.90 -5.96 -20.95
CA ALA A 167 -16.43 -6.43 -22.26
C ALA A 167 -15.07 -5.82 -22.66
N GLY A 168 -14.43 -5.04 -21.76
CA GLY A 168 -13.14 -4.38 -22.02
C GLY A 168 -13.25 -3.04 -22.75
N GLY A 169 -14.46 -2.52 -22.96
CA GLY A 169 -14.72 -1.16 -23.43
C GLY A 169 -14.74 -0.14 -22.28
N THR A 170 -15.04 1.11 -22.60
CA THR A 170 -15.17 2.21 -21.62
C THR A 170 -16.56 2.80 -21.69
N GLU A 171 -17.30 2.70 -20.60
CA GLU A 171 -18.61 3.30 -20.43
C GLU A 171 -18.47 4.63 -19.67
N LEU A 172 -19.19 5.66 -20.10
CA LEU A 172 -19.22 6.93 -19.39
C LEU A 172 -20.34 6.93 -18.35
N MET A 173 -19.97 7.20 -17.11
CA MET A 173 -20.89 7.26 -15.97
C MET A 173 -20.78 8.61 -15.27
N VAL A 174 -21.76 8.95 -14.44
CA VAL A 174 -21.72 10.16 -13.63
C VAL A 174 -21.43 9.80 -12.18
N VAL A 175 -20.32 10.32 -11.66
CA VAL A 175 -20.03 10.28 -10.22
C VAL A 175 -20.59 11.53 -9.58
N VAL A 176 -21.28 11.36 -8.45
CA VAL A 176 -21.76 12.44 -7.59
C VAL A 176 -21.20 12.23 -6.19
N GLU A 177 -20.52 13.22 -5.64
CA GLU A 177 -19.91 13.16 -4.31
C GLU A 177 -20.23 14.42 -3.51
N ALA A 178 -20.33 14.30 -2.18
CA ALA A 178 -20.49 15.44 -1.31
C ALA A 178 -19.26 16.34 -1.36
N LEU A 179 -19.49 17.63 -1.50
CA LEU A 179 -18.48 18.63 -1.15
C LEU A 179 -18.52 18.78 0.37
N GLU A 180 -17.99 17.78 1.09
CA GLU A 180 -17.80 17.86 2.54
C GLU A 180 -16.66 18.84 2.83
N TYR A 181 -16.96 19.87 3.60
CA TYR A 181 -15.99 20.80 4.16
C TYR A 181 -16.42 21.12 5.59
N GLN A 182 -15.48 21.22 6.51
CA GLN A 182 -15.71 21.80 7.83
C GLN A 182 -15.05 23.17 7.86
N TRP A 183 -15.85 24.20 8.06
CA TRP A 183 -15.37 25.56 8.16
C TRP A 183 -14.64 25.76 9.50
N SER A 184 -13.36 26.16 9.46
CA SER A 184 -12.51 26.39 10.63
C SER A 184 -11.79 27.74 10.54
N GLU A 185 -11.28 28.25 11.66
CA GLU A 185 -10.47 29.49 11.67
C GLU A 185 -9.23 29.37 10.77
N GLN A 186 -8.61 28.19 10.70
CA GLN A 186 -7.48 27.91 9.81
C GLN A 186 -7.87 27.97 8.32
N ALA A 187 -9.07 27.51 7.97
CA ALA A 187 -9.60 27.65 6.62
C ALA A 187 -9.82 29.12 6.24
N GLU A 188 -10.26 29.95 7.18
CA GLU A 188 -10.40 31.39 6.97
C GLU A 188 -9.07 32.08 6.72
N GLU A 189 -8.07 31.83 7.58
CA GLU A 189 -6.73 32.41 7.44
C GLU A 189 -6.08 32.03 6.11
N MET A 190 -6.24 30.78 5.69
CA MET A 190 -5.78 30.31 4.39
C MET A 190 -6.45 31.09 3.24
N LEU A 191 -7.77 31.27 3.27
CA LEU A 191 -8.49 32.00 2.20
C LEU A 191 -8.11 33.49 2.14
N VAL A 192 -7.89 34.12 3.30
CA VAL A 192 -7.37 35.49 3.40
C VAL A 192 -5.98 35.56 2.78
N THR A 193 -5.09 34.64 3.13
CA THR A 193 -3.68 34.66 2.71
C THR A 193 -3.51 34.31 1.24
N SER A 194 -4.22 33.30 0.73
CA SER A 194 -4.07 32.82 -0.65
C SER A 194 -4.71 33.73 -1.69
N PHE A 195 -5.79 34.43 -1.35
CA PHE A 195 -6.56 35.23 -2.32
C PHE A 195 -6.68 36.73 -1.94
N GLY A 196 -6.12 37.16 -0.81
CA GLY A 196 -6.24 38.55 -0.36
C GLY A 196 -7.67 38.97 -0.05
N LEU A 197 -8.49 38.05 0.47
CA LEU A 197 -9.89 38.33 0.82
C LEU A 197 -9.96 39.12 2.12
N SER A 198 -10.87 40.10 2.17
CA SER A 198 -11.27 40.80 3.39
C SER A 198 -12.23 39.95 4.22
N ARG A 199 -12.41 40.27 5.50
CA ARG A 199 -13.37 39.58 6.38
C ARG A 199 -14.79 39.53 5.82
N ALA A 200 -15.26 40.65 5.23
CA ALA A 200 -16.58 40.71 4.62
C ALA A 200 -16.70 39.81 3.38
N GLU A 201 -15.62 39.61 2.63
CA GLU A 201 -15.56 38.71 1.47
C GLU A 201 -15.47 37.24 1.89
N VAL A 202 -14.73 36.93 2.97
CA VAL A 202 -14.70 35.60 3.60
C VAL A 202 -16.09 35.21 4.10
N ASP A 203 -16.83 36.14 4.71
CA ASP A 203 -18.22 35.91 5.12
C ASP A 203 -19.14 35.57 3.94
N ILE A 204 -18.96 36.21 2.78
CA ILE A 204 -19.68 35.85 1.56
C ILE A 204 -19.34 34.41 1.16
N VAL A 205 -18.05 34.05 1.09
CA VAL A 205 -17.61 32.68 0.75
C VAL A 205 -18.19 31.65 1.72
N ARG A 206 -18.15 31.90 3.03
CA ARG A 206 -18.73 31.02 4.07
C ARG A 206 -20.20 30.73 3.81
N ASN A 207 -20.99 31.78 3.54
CA ASN A 207 -22.42 31.61 3.34
C ASN A 207 -22.78 30.95 2.00
N LEU A 208 -22.01 31.23 0.95
CA LEU A 208 -22.16 30.56 -0.35
C LEU A 208 -21.88 29.06 -0.23
N LEU A 209 -20.82 28.70 0.49
CA LEU A 209 -20.52 27.31 0.83
C LEU A 209 -21.63 26.68 1.67
N ALA A 210 -22.20 27.40 2.63
CA ALA A 210 -23.35 26.94 3.41
C ALA A 210 -24.67 26.85 2.60
N GLY A 211 -24.63 27.13 1.30
CA GLY A 211 -25.75 26.95 0.37
C GLY A 211 -26.76 28.10 0.40
N HIS A 212 -26.41 29.26 0.96
CA HIS A 212 -27.27 30.43 0.92
C HIS A 212 -27.18 31.14 -0.44
N SER A 213 -28.34 31.54 -0.96
CA SER A 213 -28.44 32.44 -2.12
C SER A 213 -28.01 33.86 -1.76
N LEU A 214 -27.61 34.68 -2.73
CA LEU A 214 -27.21 36.08 -2.48
C LEU A 214 -28.30 36.89 -1.76
N ARG A 215 -29.57 36.60 -2.03
CA ARG A 215 -30.71 37.20 -1.33
C ARG A 215 -30.76 36.77 0.13
N GLN A 216 -30.63 35.48 0.42
CA GLN A 216 -30.58 34.99 1.80
C GLN A 216 -29.36 35.55 2.56
N ILE A 217 -28.22 35.72 1.87
CA ILE A 217 -27.04 36.35 2.46
C ILE A 217 -27.31 37.81 2.80
N ALA A 218 -28.01 38.55 1.92
CA ALA A 218 -28.41 39.93 2.17
C ALA A 218 -29.32 40.04 3.40
N GLU A 219 -30.31 39.16 3.50
CA GLU A 219 -31.22 39.05 4.65
C GLU A 219 -30.46 38.70 5.94
N LEU A 220 -29.58 37.69 5.92
CA LEU A 220 -28.79 37.25 7.08
C LEU A 220 -27.74 38.27 7.54
N SER A 221 -27.17 39.04 6.61
CA SER A 221 -26.12 40.01 6.91
C SER A 221 -26.64 41.44 7.16
N GLY A 222 -27.95 41.67 7.01
CA GLY A 222 -28.55 43.00 7.09
C GLY A 222 -28.09 43.97 5.99
N ARG A 223 -27.56 43.45 4.88
CA ARG A 223 -27.00 44.23 3.76
C ARG A 223 -27.98 44.24 2.59
N SER A 224 -27.88 45.22 1.71
CA SER A 224 -28.67 45.21 0.46
C SER A 224 -28.19 44.09 -0.47
N GLU A 225 -29.10 43.49 -1.25
CA GLU A 225 -28.74 42.48 -2.25
C GLU A 225 -27.73 43.02 -3.28
N HIS A 226 -27.81 44.32 -3.60
CA HIS A 226 -26.85 44.98 -4.47
C HIS A 226 -25.42 44.99 -3.87
N THR A 227 -25.31 45.26 -2.56
CA THR A 227 -24.03 45.22 -1.84
C THR A 227 -23.45 43.80 -1.83
N VAL A 228 -24.28 42.79 -1.53
CA VAL A 228 -23.86 41.38 -1.52
C VAL A 228 -23.41 40.91 -2.91
N ARG A 229 -24.13 41.30 -3.96
CA ARG A 229 -23.77 40.99 -5.34
C ARG A 229 -22.44 41.62 -5.75
N ASN A 230 -22.16 42.84 -5.33
CA ASN A 230 -20.88 43.51 -5.58
C ASN A 230 -19.73 42.85 -4.82
N GLN A 231 -19.95 42.44 -3.57
CA GLN A 231 -18.95 41.69 -2.80
C GLN A 231 -18.67 40.30 -3.43
N ALA A 232 -19.71 39.60 -3.89
CA ALA A 232 -19.53 38.32 -4.60
C ALA A 232 -18.71 38.49 -5.90
N LYS A 233 -18.93 39.57 -6.68
CA LYS A 233 -18.11 39.89 -7.85
C LYS A 233 -16.64 40.16 -7.49
N ALA A 234 -16.40 40.89 -6.41
CA ALA A 234 -15.05 41.17 -5.93
C ALA A 234 -14.33 39.88 -5.51
N VAL A 235 -15.03 38.97 -4.82
CA VAL A 235 -14.49 37.65 -4.47
C VAL A 235 -14.09 36.87 -5.73
N LEU A 236 -14.96 36.79 -6.74
CA LEU A 236 -14.67 36.08 -7.99
C LEU A 236 -13.44 36.65 -8.72
N ALA A 237 -13.31 37.98 -8.76
CA ALA A 237 -12.17 38.66 -9.36
C ALA A 237 -10.86 38.36 -8.61
N LYS A 238 -10.89 38.37 -7.27
CA LYS A 238 -9.71 38.10 -6.43
C LYS A 238 -9.28 36.63 -6.44
N SER A 239 -10.24 35.71 -6.47
CA SER A 239 -9.96 34.28 -6.52
C SER A 239 -9.64 33.76 -7.92
N GLY A 240 -9.87 34.59 -8.96
CA GLY A 240 -9.75 34.17 -10.36
C GLY A 240 -10.81 33.15 -10.80
N ALA A 241 -11.90 33.02 -10.05
CA ALA A 241 -12.93 32.03 -10.35
C ALA A 241 -13.90 32.55 -11.44
N PRO A 242 -14.15 31.78 -12.52
CA PRO A 242 -15.07 32.19 -13.60
C PRO A 242 -16.52 32.39 -13.14
N GLY A 243 -16.91 31.78 -12.03
CA GLY A 243 -18.24 31.92 -11.44
C GLY A 243 -18.33 31.38 -10.01
N GLN A 244 -19.51 31.56 -9.40
CA GLN A 244 -19.78 31.15 -8.01
C GLN A 244 -19.56 29.65 -7.77
N VAL A 245 -19.88 28.82 -8.76
CA VAL A 245 -19.68 27.37 -8.73
C VAL A 245 -18.19 27.03 -8.69
N ASP A 246 -17.38 27.67 -9.53
CA ASP A 246 -15.93 27.45 -9.57
C ASP A 246 -15.24 27.94 -8.29
N LEU A 247 -15.73 29.05 -7.73
CA LEU A 247 -15.29 29.56 -6.43
C LEU A 247 -15.55 28.53 -5.33
N ILE A 248 -16.75 27.95 -5.26
CA ILE A 248 -17.08 26.91 -4.27
C ILE A 248 -16.13 25.72 -4.42
N ARG A 249 -15.88 25.24 -5.64
CA ARG A 249 -14.98 24.11 -5.91
C ARG A 249 -13.54 24.41 -5.48
N LEU A 250 -13.03 25.59 -5.86
CA LEU A 250 -11.68 26.04 -5.54
C LEU A 250 -11.48 26.11 -4.01
N VAL A 251 -12.45 26.68 -3.30
CA VAL A 251 -12.37 26.84 -1.84
C VAL A 251 -12.47 25.49 -1.12
N VAL A 252 -13.40 24.61 -1.50
CA VAL A 252 -13.51 23.27 -0.88
C VAL A 252 -12.24 22.46 -1.11
N PHE A 253 -11.66 22.51 -2.32
CA PHE A 253 -10.38 21.86 -2.61
C PHE A 253 -9.27 22.32 -1.66
N LEU A 254 -9.14 23.63 -1.45
CA LEU A 254 -8.12 24.19 -0.56
C LEU A 254 -8.36 23.83 0.92
N ILE A 255 -9.61 23.85 1.39
CA ILE A 255 -9.96 23.46 2.77
C ILE A 255 -9.65 21.98 3.02
N ASN A 256 -9.92 21.10 2.05
CA ASN A 256 -9.73 19.66 2.20
C ASN A 256 -8.26 19.23 2.07
N GLN A 257 -7.42 19.97 1.34
CA GLN A 257 -5.97 19.76 1.30
C GLN A 257 -5.32 19.94 2.69
N ASN A 258 -5.91 20.77 3.55
CA ASN A 258 -5.43 21.04 4.92
C ASN A 258 -5.96 20.05 5.99
N ARG A 259 -6.79 19.08 5.60
CA ARG A 259 -7.66 18.28 6.50
C ARG A 259 -7.36 16.79 6.58
N ALA A 260 -6.14 16.31 6.30
CA ALA A 260 -5.83 14.89 6.47
C ALA A 260 -6.17 14.42 7.92
N ASP A 261 -7.31 13.74 8.11
CA ASP A 261 -7.90 13.30 9.38
C ASP A 261 -7.97 11.75 9.38
N PRO A 262 -7.54 11.03 10.43
CA PRO A 262 -6.97 9.67 10.34
C PRO A 262 -7.94 8.48 10.42
N HIS A 263 -9.27 8.67 10.38
CA HIS A 263 -10.24 7.62 10.73
C HIS A 263 -11.19 7.19 9.60
N ARG A 264 -10.63 6.86 8.43
CA ARG A 264 -11.32 6.14 7.34
C ARG A 264 -10.37 5.07 6.79
N SER A 265 -10.59 3.81 7.18
CA SER A 265 -9.81 2.65 6.71
C SER A 265 -10.75 1.68 6.01
N THR A 266 -10.97 1.91 4.72
CA THR A 266 -11.13 0.84 3.77
C THR A 266 -9.89 0.81 2.87
N ALA A 267 -9.19 -0.32 2.93
CA ALA A 267 -8.57 -0.95 1.76
C ALA A 267 -7.45 -0.24 0.98
N GLU A 268 -6.87 0.83 1.52
CA GLU A 268 -5.51 1.29 1.17
C GLU A 268 -4.69 1.45 2.45
N ILE A 269 -3.37 1.27 2.38
CA ILE A 269 -2.47 1.57 3.51
C ILE A 269 -2.62 3.06 3.81
N ASN A 270 -3.31 3.38 4.90
CA ASN A 270 -3.61 4.75 5.34
C ASN A 270 -3.00 4.98 6.73
N LEU A 271 -1.69 4.79 6.83
CA LEU A 271 -0.93 5.05 8.04
C LEU A 271 -0.05 6.28 7.83
N PRO A 272 -0.03 7.24 8.76
CA PRO A 272 0.87 8.37 8.67
C PRO A 272 2.31 7.87 8.76
N PHE A 273 3.16 8.42 7.90
CA PHE A 273 4.59 8.19 7.93
C PHE A 273 5.37 9.49 7.99
N GLN A 274 6.62 9.39 8.40
CA GLN A 274 7.59 10.47 8.34
C GLN A 274 8.81 9.99 7.57
N VAL A 275 9.52 10.90 6.92
CA VAL A 275 10.83 10.62 6.34
C VAL A 275 11.87 11.31 7.21
N MET A 276 12.82 10.53 7.72
CA MET A 276 13.87 10.99 8.61
C MET A 276 15.22 10.88 7.90
N ARG A 277 15.97 11.99 7.85
CA ARG A 277 17.37 11.97 7.42
C ARG A 277 18.23 11.35 8.53
N MET A 278 18.92 10.28 8.19
CA MET A 278 19.80 9.53 9.10
C MET A 278 21.24 10.02 9.01
N THR A 279 22.05 9.72 10.03
CA THR A 279 23.50 10.06 10.06
C THR A 279 24.29 9.43 8.93
N THR A 280 23.81 8.32 8.35
CA THR A 280 24.40 7.71 7.14
C THR A 280 24.19 8.54 5.87
N GLY A 281 23.49 9.67 5.94
CA GLY A 281 23.13 10.53 4.81
C GLY A 281 21.93 10.04 3.99
N LYS A 282 21.38 8.86 4.32
CA LYS A 282 20.21 8.27 3.66
C LYS A 282 18.92 8.65 4.38
N ASP A 283 17.83 8.79 3.63
CA ASP A 283 16.49 9.02 4.18
C ASP A 283 15.83 7.70 4.55
N MET A 284 15.17 7.66 5.70
CA MET A 284 14.42 6.51 6.21
C MET A 284 12.95 6.89 6.42
N GLN A 285 12.04 6.24 5.71
CA GLN A 285 10.61 6.31 6.01
C GLN A 285 10.31 5.53 7.28
N ILE A 286 9.49 6.10 8.16
CA ILE A 286 9.06 5.47 9.41
C ILE A 286 7.55 5.61 9.58
N TYR A 287 6.88 4.52 9.95
CA TYR A 287 5.51 4.53 10.46
C TYR A 287 5.53 4.43 11.98
N ARG A 288 4.59 5.10 12.65
CA ARG A 288 4.46 5.10 14.10
C ARG A 288 3.02 4.90 14.52
N LEU A 289 2.82 3.99 15.48
CA LEU A 289 1.52 3.67 16.04
C LEU A 289 1.63 3.59 17.56
N GLY A 290 0.51 3.85 18.23
CA GLY A 290 0.39 3.68 19.66
C GLY A 290 0.96 4.83 20.51
N PRO A 291 0.74 4.73 21.83
CA PRO A 291 1.09 5.77 22.79
C PRO A 291 2.61 5.93 22.89
N ARG A 292 3.08 7.15 23.14
CA ARG A 292 4.53 7.45 23.16
C ARG A 292 5.26 6.80 24.34
N ASP A 293 4.54 6.51 25.41
CA ASP A 293 4.96 5.84 26.64
C ASP A 293 4.56 4.35 26.67
N GLY A 294 4.06 3.83 25.55
CA GLY A 294 3.79 2.41 25.38
C GLY A 294 5.07 1.56 25.35
N ARG A 295 4.89 0.25 25.42
CA ARG A 295 6.00 -0.72 25.37
C ARG A 295 6.59 -0.75 23.95
N PRO A 296 7.88 -0.47 23.76
CA PRO A 296 8.43 -0.22 22.44
C PRO A 296 8.58 -1.50 21.63
N VAL A 297 8.09 -1.46 20.39
CA VAL A 297 8.17 -2.53 19.39
C VAL A 297 8.75 -1.92 18.11
N ILE A 298 9.81 -2.50 17.56
CA ILE A 298 10.27 -2.18 16.21
C ILE A 298 9.77 -3.27 15.27
N PHE A 299 9.00 -2.90 14.25
CA PHE A 299 8.49 -3.83 13.25
C PHE A 299 9.37 -3.88 12.00
N CYS A 300 10.03 -5.01 11.79
CA CYS A 300 10.81 -5.31 10.58
C CYS A 300 9.88 -5.96 9.53
N HIS A 301 9.36 -5.13 8.63
CA HIS A 301 8.39 -5.54 7.61
C HIS A 301 8.92 -6.62 6.65
N GLY A 302 8.01 -7.40 6.07
CA GLY A 302 8.30 -8.38 5.02
C GLY A 302 8.52 -7.75 3.65
N MET A 303 8.82 -8.59 2.65
CA MET A 303 9.16 -8.14 1.29
C MET A 303 7.94 -7.71 0.46
N MET A 304 6.73 -8.17 0.80
CA MET A 304 5.54 -8.01 -0.05
C MET A 304 4.35 -7.30 0.60
N ASP A 305 4.23 -7.31 1.92
CA ASP A 305 3.06 -6.79 2.63
C ASP A 305 3.32 -5.46 3.34
N GLY A 306 4.57 -5.00 3.39
CA GLY A 306 4.94 -3.66 3.84
C GLY A 306 4.32 -3.30 5.19
N PRO A 307 3.62 -2.15 5.31
CA PRO A 307 2.91 -1.75 6.54
C PRO A 307 1.51 -2.38 6.69
N GLY A 308 1.10 -3.30 5.81
CA GLY A 308 -0.20 -3.98 5.89
C GLY A 308 -0.49 -4.60 7.25
N PRO A 309 0.45 -5.35 7.88
CA PRO A 309 0.26 -5.91 9.21
C PRO A 309 0.04 -4.84 10.30
N LEU A 310 0.69 -3.67 10.18
CA LEU A 310 0.49 -2.56 11.11
C LEU A 310 -0.94 -2.03 11.06
N GLN A 311 -1.48 -1.88 9.84
CA GLN A 311 -2.85 -1.41 9.66
C GLN A 311 -3.86 -2.44 10.15
N PHE A 312 -3.65 -3.71 9.82
CA PHE A 312 -4.56 -4.78 10.21
C PHE A 312 -4.59 -5.00 11.73
N HIS A 313 -3.45 -4.83 12.41
CA HIS A 313 -3.33 -5.03 13.86
C HIS A 313 -3.32 -3.72 14.67
N TYR A 314 -3.74 -2.59 14.08
CA TYR A 314 -3.72 -1.27 14.73
C TYR A 314 -4.35 -1.32 16.14
N ASP A 315 -5.58 -1.80 16.24
CA ASP A 315 -6.31 -1.86 17.51
C ASP A 315 -5.69 -2.83 18.52
N ARG A 316 -5.06 -3.92 18.07
CA ARG A 316 -4.36 -4.85 18.97
C ARG A 316 -3.10 -4.20 19.54
N PHE A 317 -2.30 -3.51 18.72
CA PHE A 317 -1.14 -2.79 19.23
C PHE A 317 -1.55 -1.74 20.29
N LEU A 318 -2.67 -1.04 20.07
CA LEU A 318 -3.23 -0.11 21.06
C LEU A 318 -3.70 -0.82 22.33
N ALA A 319 -4.48 -1.89 22.19
CA ALA A 319 -5.03 -2.64 23.33
C ALA A 319 -3.94 -3.23 24.23
N HIS A 320 -2.79 -3.59 23.65
CA HIS A 320 -1.63 -4.07 24.37
C HIS A 320 -0.67 -2.93 24.81
N ASN A 321 -1.07 -1.67 24.72
CA ASN A 321 -0.24 -0.51 25.09
C ASN A 321 1.17 -0.57 24.47
N MET A 322 1.26 -0.88 23.17
CA MET A 322 2.52 -0.99 22.44
C MET A 322 2.81 0.28 21.64
N GLN A 323 4.03 0.80 21.77
CA GLN A 323 4.56 1.86 20.90
C GLN A 323 5.26 1.19 19.72
N VAL A 324 4.57 1.10 18.57
CA VAL A 324 5.13 0.44 17.39
C VAL A 324 5.79 1.46 16.48
N VAL A 325 7.03 1.17 16.10
CA VAL A 325 7.78 1.91 15.07
C VAL A 325 8.15 0.94 13.96
N MET A 326 7.70 1.19 12.74
CA MET A 326 8.12 0.42 11.56
C MET A 326 9.06 1.28 10.71
N PRO A 327 10.38 1.07 10.83
CA PRO A 327 11.33 1.60 9.88
C PRO A 327 11.21 0.86 8.54
N VAL A 328 11.09 1.62 7.46
CA VAL A 328 11.08 1.08 6.10
C VAL A 328 12.52 0.89 5.65
N ARG A 329 12.83 -0.34 5.22
CA ARG A 329 14.20 -0.72 4.84
C ARG A 329 14.64 -0.01 3.55
N PRO A 330 15.96 0.18 3.33
CA PRO A 330 16.48 0.83 2.13
C PRO A 330 15.90 0.25 0.84
N GLY A 331 15.47 1.13 -0.07
CA GLY A 331 14.92 0.74 -1.38
C GLY A 331 13.44 0.35 -1.40
N PHE A 332 12.75 0.43 -0.25
CA PHE A 332 11.30 0.31 -0.14
C PHE A 332 10.66 1.67 0.19
N GLY A 333 9.38 1.83 -0.16
CA GLY A 333 8.57 2.99 0.19
C GLY A 333 9.23 4.32 -0.18
N ARG A 334 9.58 5.14 0.82
CA ARG A 334 10.30 6.42 0.68
C ARG A 334 11.72 6.41 1.27
N SER A 335 12.27 5.24 1.60
CA SER A 335 13.63 5.10 2.14
C SER A 335 14.68 5.02 1.03
N THR A 336 15.77 5.79 1.12
CA THR A 336 16.83 5.78 0.11
C THR A 336 17.44 4.38 -0.07
N PRO A 337 17.63 3.90 -1.31
CA PRO A 337 18.32 2.63 -1.57
C PRO A 337 19.77 2.61 -1.05
N VAL A 338 20.27 1.39 -0.80
CA VAL A 338 21.72 1.16 -0.66
C VAL A 338 22.38 1.19 -2.04
N ASP A 339 23.66 1.56 -2.06
CA ASP A 339 24.43 1.63 -3.31
C ASP A 339 24.89 0.23 -3.73
N ARG A 340 25.16 -0.64 -2.75
CA ARG A 340 25.43 -2.06 -2.94
C ARG A 340 24.66 -2.90 -1.93
N VAL A 341 24.17 -4.06 -2.36
CA VAL A 341 23.32 -4.94 -1.54
C VAL A 341 24.03 -5.37 -0.25
N GLU A 342 25.35 -5.53 -0.26
CA GLU A 342 26.12 -5.97 0.91
C GLU A 342 26.13 -4.96 2.06
N GLN A 343 25.83 -3.69 1.77
CA GLN A 343 25.79 -2.61 2.75
C GLN A 343 24.49 -2.63 3.58
N ALA A 344 23.46 -3.35 3.14
CA ALA A 344 22.13 -3.26 3.73
C ALA A 344 22.09 -3.61 5.23
N PRO A 345 22.72 -4.70 5.73
CA PRO A 345 22.71 -5.02 7.16
C PRO A 345 23.35 -3.92 8.02
N ASP A 346 24.46 -3.33 7.58
CA ASP A 346 25.20 -2.32 8.33
C ASP A 346 24.45 -0.98 8.35
N ILE A 347 23.86 -0.59 7.22
CA ILE A 347 23.02 0.62 7.13
C ILE A 347 21.76 0.45 7.99
N VAL A 348 21.09 -0.70 7.92
CA VAL A 348 19.91 -0.98 8.73
C VAL A 348 20.28 -0.97 10.22
N GLU A 349 21.39 -1.59 10.64
CA GLU A 349 21.85 -1.52 12.03
C GLU A 349 22.08 -0.07 12.50
N ALA A 350 22.82 0.72 11.72
CA ALA A 350 23.08 2.12 12.05
C ALA A 350 21.77 2.92 12.18
N HIS A 351 20.83 2.72 11.25
CA HIS A 351 19.53 3.37 11.28
C HIS A 351 18.69 2.98 12.49
N ILE A 352 18.65 1.69 12.84
CA ILE A 352 17.89 1.22 14.00
C ILE A 352 18.50 1.71 15.31
N ARG A 353 19.83 1.70 15.44
CA ARG A 353 20.53 2.24 16.62
C ARG A 353 20.21 3.73 16.81
N GLU A 354 20.31 4.50 15.74
CA GLU A 354 19.99 5.93 15.74
C GLU A 354 18.50 6.20 16.02
N LEU A 355 17.60 5.34 15.50
CA LEU A 355 16.17 5.42 15.75
C LEU A 355 15.83 5.18 17.22
N ILE A 356 16.45 4.16 17.84
CA ILE A 356 16.32 3.86 19.27
C ILE A 356 16.72 5.07 20.11
N GLU A 357 17.85 5.70 19.79
CA GLU A 357 18.34 6.90 20.49
C GLU A 357 17.40 8.10 20.30
N ARG A 358 17.09 8.46 19.06
CA ARG A 358 16.27 9.65 18.73
C ARG A 358 14.86 9.58 19.28
N LEU A 359 14.28 8.38 19.35
CA LEU A 359 12.93 8.17 19.87
C LEU A 359 12.93 7.76 21.35
N ASN A 360 14.10 7.68 21.99
CA ASN A 360 14.29 7.23 23.37
C ASN A 360 13.57 5.90 23.67
N LEU A 361 13.71 4.93 22.77
CA LEU A 361 13.09 3.61 22.92
C LEU A 361 13.87 2.79 23.92
N ASP A 362 13.31 2.56 25.10
CA ASP A 362 13.95 1.71 26.09
C ASP A 362 13.78 0.22 25.69
N ARG A 363 14.84 -0.36 25.14
CA ARG A 363 14.98 -1.78 24.79
C ARG A 363 13.79 -2.35 24.01
N PRO A 364 13.50 -1.88 22.78
CA PRO A 364 12.39 -2.39 21.98
C PRO A 364 12.49 -3.91 21.73
N VAL A 365 11.34 -4.59 21.62
CA VAL A 365 11.29 -5.92 21.00
C VAL A 365 11.27 -5.77 19.48
N LEU A 366 12.02 -6.61 18.77
CA LEU A 366 12.00 -6.66 17.31
C LEU A 366 10.93 -7.65 16.87
N LEU A 367 9.81 -7.15 16.35
CA LEU A 367 8.80 -7.96 15.69
C LEU A 367 9.14 -8.01 14.20
N SER A 368 9.13 -9.19 13.59
CA SER A 368 9.42 -9.33 12.16
C SER A 368 8.47 -10.27 11.48
N GLN A 369 8.41 -10.14 10.15
CA GLN A 369 7.63 -11.03 9.32
C GLN A 369 8.38 -11.41 8.04
N MET A 370 8.24 -12.67 7.61
CA MET A 370 8.83 -13.17 6.36
C MET A 370 10.33 -12.84 6.27
N GLY A 371 10.78 -12.25 5.15
CA GLY A 371 12.17 -11.83 4.94
C GLY A 371 12.70 -10.82 5.96
N GLY A 372 11.83 -10.16 6.73
CA GLY A 372 12.23 -9.31 7.86
C GLY A 372 12.92 -10.08 8.99
N ALA A 373 12.74 -11.39 9.08
CA ALA A 373 13.35 -12.23 10.13
C ALA A 373 14.89 -12.26 10.08
N PHE A 374 15.47 -12.24 8.87
CA PHE A 374 16.92 -12.07 8.68
C PHE A 374 17.42 -10.79 9.36
N TYR A 375 16.76 -9.66 9.08
CA TYR A 375 17.13 -8.37 9.65
C TYR A 375 16.93 -8.33 11.16
N ALA A 376 15.79 -8.80 11.68
CA ALA A 376 15.51 -8.78 13.11
C ALA A 376 16.49 -9.64 13.92
N HIS A 377 16.85 -10.83 13.43
CA HIS A 377 17.86 -11.66 14.11
C HIS A 377 19.25 -11.03 14.05
N SER A 378 19.69 -10.58 12.87
CA SER A 378 20.97 -9.91 12.69
C SER A 378 21.08 -8.67 13.61
N LEU A 379 20.03 -7.85 13.66
CA LEU A 379 19.94 -6.70 14.55
C LEU A 379 20.02 -7.11 16.02
N ALA A 380 19.29 -8.13 16.47
CA ALA A 380 19.34 -8.55 17.87
C ALA A 380 20.74 -9.03 18.29
N SER A 381 21.44 -9.74 17.39
CA SER A 381 22.83 -10.15 17.60
C SER A 381 23.78 -8.95 17.77
N ARG A 382 23.62 -7.91 16.95
CA ARG A 382 24.53 -6.75 16.90
C ARG A 382 24.20 -5.66 17.93
N LEU A 383 22.92 -5.48 18.23
CA LEU A 383 22.43 -4.50 19.20
C LEU A 383 22.44 -5.02 20.64
N GLY A 384 22.42 -6.35 20.83
CA GLY A 384 22.51 -6.99 22.13
C GLY A 384 21.46 -6.49 23.11
N ASN A 385 21.91 -5.88 24.22
CA ASN A 385 21.01 -5.42 25.29
C ASN A 385 20.22 -4.15 24.91
N LEU A 386 20.51 -3.49 23.78
CA LEU A 386 19.71 -2.37 23.29
C LEU A 386 18.31 -2.81 22.80
N VAL A 387 18.05 -4.10 22.69
CA VAL A 387 16.72 -4.66 22.39
C VAL A 387 16.31 -5.66 23.47
N SER A 388 15.02 -5.97 23.57
CA SER A 388 14.50 -6.97 24.52
C SER A 388 14.52 -8.39 23.94
N GLY A 389 14.49 -8.54 22.62
CA GLY A 389 14.44 -9.85 21.95
C GLY A 389 13.81 -9.76 20.56
N VAL A 390 13.53 -10.93 19.98
CA VAL A 390 12.95 -11.07 18.63
C VAL A 390 11.68 -11.92 18.67
N VAL A 391 10.63 -11.47 18.01
CA VAL A 391 9.51 -12.32 17.58
C VAL A 391 9.52 -12.35 16.06
N ALA A 392 9.69 -13.53 15.46
CA ALA A 392 9.69 -13.71 14.01
C ALA A 392 8.46 -14.51 13.57
N ALA A 393 7.52 -13.84 12.90
CA ALA A 393 6.30 -14.44 12.37
C ALA A 393 6.50 -14.89 10.90
N ALA A 394 6.37 -16.20 10.64
CA ALA A 394 6.63 -16.77 9.32
C ALA A 394 8.01 -16.40 8.77
N GLY A 395 9.02 -16.38 9.65
CA GLY A 395 10.39 -16.03 9.30
C GLY A 395 11.09 -17.11 8.46
N ASN A 396 12.22 -16.75 7.86
CA ASN A 396 13.12 -17.69 7.19
C ASN A 396 14.37 -18.00 8.03
N ALA A 397 15.08 -19.07 7.64
CA ALA A 397 16.38 -19.44 8.18
C ALA A 397 17.43 -19.52 7.04
N PRO A 398 18.72 -19.70 7.33
CA PRO A 398 19.76 -19.80 6.31
C PRO A 398 19.49 -20.90 5.28
N ILE A 399 19.74 -20.59 4.00
CA ILE A 399 19.64 -21.54 2.89
C ILE A 399 21.00 -22.21 2.69
N THR A 400 21.21 -23.30 3.42
CA THR A 400 22.43 -24.12 3.37
C THR A 400 22.39 -25.17 2.25
N ARG A 401 21.18 -25.60 1.85
CA ARG A 401 20.98 -26.62 0.80
C ARG A 401 19.92 -26.20 -0.20
N LEU A 402 20.09 -26.63 -1.46
CA LEU A 402 19.19 -26.28 -2.56
C LEU A 402 17.79 -26.84 -2.41
N HIS A 403 17.64 -28.01 -1.78
CA HIS A 403 16.32 -28.59 -1.49
C HIS A 403 15.43 -27.66 -0.66
N GLN A 404 16.01 -26.71 0.10
CA GLN A 404 15.23 -25.73 0.86
C GLN A 404 14.48 -24.75 -0.07
N LEU A 405 15.00 -24.51 -1.27
CA LEU A 405 14.36 -23.66 -2.29
C LEU A 405 13.39 -24.44 -3.19
N SER A 406 13.60 -25.74 -3.38
CA SER A 406 12.80 -26.53 -4.32
C SER A 406 11.33 -26.67 -3.93
N TYR A 407 11.02 -26.57 -2.63
CA TYR A 407 9.65 -26.61 -2.10
C TYR A 407 8.83 -25.36 -2.35
N MET A 408 9.48 -24.23 -2.67
CA MET A 408 8.79 -22.97 -2.92
C MET A 408 7.79 -23.13 -4.08
N PRO A 409 6.62 -22.47 -4.04
CA PRO A 409 5.74 -22.43 -5.20
C PRO A 409 6.47 -21.82 -6.40
N THR A 410 6.02 -22.17 -7.61
CA THR A 410 6.73 -21.88 -8.86
C THR A 410 7.24 -20.44 -8.93
N TRP A 411 6.39 -19.46 -8.64
CA TRP A 411 6.76 -18.05 -8.74
C TRP A 411 7.92 -17.69 -7.80
N GLN A 412 7.77 -17.98 -6.50
CA GLN A 412 8.79 -17.72 -5.48
C GLN A 412 10.09 -18.48 -5.78
N ARG A 413 9.98 -19.72 -6.26
CA ARG A 413 11.13 -20.55 -6.63
C ARG A 413 11.93 -19.97 -7.79
N VAL A 414 11.24 -19.51 -8.84
CA VAL A 414 11.89 -18.90 -10.01
C VAL A 414 12.61 -17.62 -9.62
N VAL A 415 11.98 -16.76 -8.83
CA VAL A 415 12.62 -15.54 -8.31
C VAL A 415 13.82 -15.91 -7.42
N ALA A 416 13.68 -16.91 -6.54
CA ALA A 416 14.75 -17.33 -5.65
C ALA A 416 15.98 -17.88 -6.40
N TYR A 417 15.76 -18.77 -7.38
CA TYR A 417 16.84 -19.27 -8.22
C TYR A 417 17.47 -18.18 -9.09
N THR A 418 16.68 -17.25 -9.62
CA THR A 418 17.23 -16.11 -10.37
C THR A 418 18.10 -15.25 -9.46
N ALA A 419 17.66 -14.92 -8.25
CA ALA A 419 18.43 -14.13 -7.29
C ALA A 419 19.70 -14.85 -6.80
N ARG A 420 19.68 -16.19 -6.77
CA ARG A 420 20.83 -17.01 -6.37
C ARG A 420 21.84 -17.12 -7.51
N TYR A 421 21.44 -17.62 -8.67
CA TYR A 421 22.35 -18.04 -9.74
C TYR A 421 22.53 -17.03 -10.86
N PHE A 422 21.53 -16.18 -11.09
CA PHE A 422 21.46 -15.26 -12.22
C PHE A 422 21.15 -13.82 -11.76
N PRO A 423 21.87 -13.28 -10.75
CA PRO A 423 21.49 -12.02 -10.11
C PRO A 423 21.47 -10.83 -11.09
N ALA A 424 22.27 -10.87 -12.16
CA ALA A 424 22.26 -9.84 -13.21
C ALA A 424 20.93 -9.77 -13.99
N LEU A 425 20.15 -10.86 -14.04
CA LEU A 425 18.87 -10.91 -14.73
C LEU A 425 17.67 -10.60 -13.83
N LEU A 426 17.88 -10.62 -12.51
CA LEU A 426 16.83 -10.36 -11.52
C LEU A 426 16.14 -8.99 -11.72
N PRO A 427 16.85 -7.87 -12.01
CA PRO A 427 16.20 -6.58 -12.23
C PRO A 427 15.15 -6.60 -13.34
N THR A 428 15.40 -7.27 -14.46
CA THR A 428 14.44 -7.42 -15.55
C THR A 428 13.20 -8.21 -15.11
N LEU A 429 13.42 -9.35 -14.44
CA LEU A 429 12.34 -10.20 -13.93
C LEU A 429 11.45 -9.44 -12.94
N LEU A 430 12.06 -8.69 -12.02
CA LEU A 430 11.35 -7.86 -11.06
C LEU A 430 10.63 -6.70 -11.76
N ARG A 431 11.27 -6.03 -12.72
CA ARG A 431 10.69 -4.89 -13.43
C ARG A 431 9.45 -5.27 -14.23
N ALA A 432 9.42 -6.45 -14.83
CA ALA A 432 8.25 -7.00 -15.50
C ALA A 432 7.11 -7.30 -14.51
N GLY A 433 7.41 -7.88 -13.34
CA GLY A 433 6.42 -8.10 -12.29
C GLY A 433 5.86 -6.80 -11.71
N ILE A 434 6.71 -5.79 -11.53
CA ILE A 434 6.32 -4.44 -11.10
C ILE A 434 5.34 -3.84 -12.11
N ALA A 435 5.59 -3.99 -13.42
CA ALA A 435 4.66 -3.50 -14.44
C ALA A 435 3.27 -4.14 -14.35
N GLN A 436 3.18 -5.41 -13.93
CA GLN A 436 1.90 -6.09 -13.69
C GLN A 436 1.18 -5.54 -12.45
N VAL A 437 1.91 -5.28 -11.36
CA VAL A 437 1.38 -4.68 -10.11
C VAL A 437 0.92 -3.24 -10.31
N ASP A 438 1.68 -2.46 -11.09
CA ASP A 438 1.41 -1.06 -11.44
C ASP A 438 0.20 -0.92 -12.38
N GLY A 439 -0.07 -1.94 -13.21
CA GLY A 439 -1.22 -1.99 -14.11
C GLY A 439 -2.51 -2.51 -13.46
N ALA A 440 -3.49 -2.88 -14.29
CA ALA A 440 -4.72 -3.55 -13.84
C ALA A 440 -4.50 -5.03 -13.42
N GLY A 441 -3.25 -5.51 -13.46
CA GLY A 441 -2.89 -6.91 -13.26
C GLY A 441 -2.60 -7.33 -11.82
N VAL A 442 -2.74 -6.43 -10.83
CA VAL A 442 -2.41 -6.75 -9.43
C VAL A 442 -3.23 -7.90 -8.85
N GLU A 443 -4.47 -8.09 -9.31
CA GLU A 443 -5.30 -9.22 -8.89
C GLU A 443 -4.76 -10.54 -9.46
N GLU A 444 -4.34 -10.53 -10.73
CA GLU A 444 -3.74 -11.70 -11.37
C GLU A 444 -2.38 -12.04 -10.75
N PHE A 445 -1.58 -11.03 -10.41
CA PHE A 445 -0.35 -11.17 -9.63
C PHE A 445 -0.62 -11.81 -8.26
N MET A 446 -1.69 -11.40 -7.57
CA MET A 446 -2.07 -12.03 -6.30
C MET A 446 -2.50 -13.50 -6.48
N LYS A 447 -3.25 -13.81 -7.55
CA LYS A 447 -3.70 -15.19 -7.86
C LYS A 447 -2.53 -16.12 -8.19
N SER A 448 -1.45 -15.62 -8.78
CA SER A 448 -0.24 -16.41 -9.04
C SER A 448 0.54 -16.72 -7.76
N LEU A 449 0.54 -15.80 -6.79
CA LEU A 449 1.16 -16.00 -5.47
C LEU A 449 0.34 -16.90 -4.55
N PHE A 450 -0.99 -16.73 -4.54
CA PHE A 450 -1.92 -17.45 -3.69
C PHE A 450 -2.97 -18.17 -4.54
N LYS A 451 -2.65 -19.40 -4.97
CA LYS A 451 -3.54 -20.19 -5.83
C LYS A 451 -4.82 -20.62 -5.09
N PRO A 452 -5.98 -20.73 -5.76
CA PRO A 452 -7.28 -20.99 -5.12
C PRO A 452 -7.35 -22.20 -4.17
N ASP A 453 -6.52 -23.21 -4.39
CA ASP A 453 -6.42 -24.46 -3.64
C ASP A 453 -5.44 -24.39 -2.45
N THR A 454 -4.81 -23.25 -2.21
CA THR A 454 -3.84 -23.05 -1.11
C THR A 454 -4.51 -22.55 0.17
N GLN A 455 -3.88 -22.85 1.32
CA GLN A 455 -4.31 -22.30 2.61
C GLN A 455 -4.27 -20.77 2.58
N GLU A 456 -3.22 -20.16 2.02
CA GLU A 456 -3.08 -18.71 1.94
C GLU A 456 -4.27 -18.06 1.24
N TYR A 457 -4.73 -18.62 0.11
CA TYR A 457 -5.90 -18.11 -0.58
C TYR A 457 -7.16 -18.15 0.29
N GLN A 458 -7.36 -19.24 1.04
CA GLN A 458 -8.49 -19.35 1.98
C GLN A 458 -8.39 -18.34 3.12
N VAL A 459 -7.19 -18.09 3.65
CA VAL A 459 -6.95 -17.04 4.66
C VAL A 459 -7.27 -15.66 4.09
N VAL A 460 -6.77 -15.34 2.89
CA VAL A 460 -7.03 -14.06 2.23
C VAL A 460 -8.52 -13.80 2.07
N ARG A 461 -9.30 -14.81 1.67
CA ARG A 461 -10.76 -14.69 1.54
C ARG A 461 -11.46 -14.59 2.89
N ARG A 462 -11.12 -15.47 3.84
CA ARG A 462 -11.74 -15.52 5.17
C ARG A 462 -11.53 -14.21 5.94
N LEU A 463 -10.34 -13.62 5.84
CA LEU A 463 -9.96 -12.39 6.53
C LEU A 463 -10.08 -11.13 5.67
N GLN A 464 -10.61 -11.24 4.44
CA GLN A 464 -10.80 -10.13 3.50
C GLN A 464 -9.52 -9.31 3.22
N LEU A 465 -8.37 -9.98 3.12
CA LEU A 465 -7.05 -9.34 3.01
C LEU A 465 -6.70 -8.86 1.60
N THR A 466 -7.53 -9.14 0.59
CA THR A 466 -7.23 -8.89 -0.83
C THR A 466 -6.69 -7.48 -1.06
N ARG A 467 -7.43 -6.45 -0.64
CA ARG A 467 -7.05 -5.07 -0.90
C ARG A 467 -5.84 -4.63 -0.09
N LEU A 468 -5.73 -5.08 1.16
CA LEU A 468 -4.58 -4.82 2.01
C LEU A 468 -3.28 -5.37 1.41
N LEU A 469 -3.31 -6.62 0.93
CA LEU A 469 -2.15 -7.25 0.30
C LEU A 469 -1.80 -6.58 -1.03
N GLN A 470 -2.79 -6.20 -1.83
CA GLN A 470 -2.56 -5.42 -3.06
C GLN A 470 -1.90 -4.06 -2.75
N SER A 471 -2.32 -3.37 -1.69
CA SER A 471 -1.64 -2.15 -1.23
C SER A 471 -0.22 -2.44 -0.75
N GLY A 472 0.00 -3.55 -0.04
CA GLY A 472 1.33 -4.03 0.34
C GLY A 472 2.24 -4.23 -0.87
N PHE A 473 1.76 -4.91 -1.91
CA PHE A 473 2.52 -5.12 -3.15
C PHE A 473 2.91 -3.78 -3.79
N ARG A 474 1.96 -2.85 -3.89
CA ARG A 474 2.20 -1.50 -4.43
C ARG A 474 3.23 -0.72 -3.61
N PHE A 475 3.17 -0.82 -2.28
CA PHE A 475 4.16 -0.24 -1.39
C PHE A 475 5.55 -0.86 -1.64
N SER A 476 5.62 -2.19 -1.73
CA SER A 476 6.88 -2.90 -1.94
C SER A 476 7.57 -2.54 -3.24
N VAL A 477 6.79 -2.19 -4.27
CA VAL A 477 7.32 -1.78 -5.57
C VAL A 477 7.39 -0.26 -5.73
N GLU A 478 7.10 0.54 -4.71
CA GLU A 478 6.97 2.01 -4.84
C GLU A 478 8.23 2.67 -5.43
N GLN A 479 9.43 2.15 -5.13
CA GLN A 479 10.71 2.62 -5.71
C GLN A 479 11.21 1.78 -6.89
N GLY A 480 10.42 0.80 -7.34
CA GLY A 480 10.86 -0.18 -8.32
C GLY A 480 11.66 -1.34 -7.70
N PRO A 481 12.60 -1.95 -8.45
CA PRO A 481 13.30 -3.16 -8.01
C PRO A 481 14.24 -3.09 -6.78
N PRO A 482 14.92 -1.98 -6.43
CA PRO A 482 16.09 -2.01 -5.52
C PRO A 482 15.87 -2.70 -4.16
N GLY A 483 14.77 -2.39 -3.46
CA GLY A 483 14.48 -2.98 -2.14
C GLY A 483 14.27 -4.49 -2.23
N PHE A 484 13.44 -4.92 -3.18
CA PHE A 484 13.15 -6.34 -3.40
C PHE A 484 14.41 -7.12 -3.83
N ALA A 485 15.25 -6.52 -4.70
CA ALA A 485 16.51 -7.12 -5.12
C ALA A 485 17.50 -7.29 -3.96
N THR A 486 17.58 -6.29 -3.07
CA THR A 486 18.42 -6.32 -1.87
C THR A 486 18.01 -7.46 -0.93
N ASP A 487 16.71 -7.57 -0.64
CA ASP A 487 16.18 -8.65 0.19
C ASP A 487 16.41 -10.02 -0.44
N SER A 488 16.13 -10.14 -1.74
CA SER A 488 16.29 -11.38 -2.51
C SER A 488 17.72 -11.89 -2.48
N HIS A 489 18.72 -10.99 -2.38
CA HIS A 489 20.11 -11.39 -2.23
C HIS A 489 20.35 -12.22 -0.96
N TYR A 490 19.79 -11.79 0.19
CA TYR A 490 20.04 -12.45 1.48
C TYR A 490 19.16 -13.68 1.72
N VAL A 491 17.87 -13.61 1.37
CA VAL A 491 16.92 -14.67 1.76
C VAL A 491 17.13 -16.00 1.02
N VAL A 492 17.95 -16.02 -0.04
CA VAL A 492 18.25 -17.21 -0.87
C VAL A 492 19.65 -17.79 -0.63
N ARG A 493 20.43 -17.19 0.28
CA ARG A 493 21.83 -17.56 0.56
C ARG A 493 21.99 -18.14 1.96
N ASP A 494 23.15 -18.74 2.21
CA ASP A 494 23.55 -19.13 3.56
C ASP A 494 24.01 -17.88 4.32
N TRP A 495 23.17 -17.42 5.24
CA TRP A 495 23.47 -16.34 6.16
C TRP A 495 23.66 -16.84 7.59
N ALA A 496 24.04 -18.11 7.80
CA ALA A 496 24.26 -18.69 9.13
C ALA A 496 25.30 -17.91 9.96
N ALA A 497 26.27 -17.26 9.30
CA ALA A 497 27.22 -16.33 9.93
C ALA A 497 26.52 -15.12 10.60
N GLY A 498 25.34 -14.72 10.10
CA GLY A 498 24.49 -13.69 10.69
C GLY A 498 23.68 -14.14 11.92
N LEU A 499 23.60 -15.45 12.18
CA LEU A 499 22.98 -16.01 13.38
C LEU A 499 24.01 -16.10 14.53
N ALA A 500 24.69 -15.00 14.86
CA ALA A 500 25.58 -14.96 16.01
C ALA A 500 24.80 -15.26 17.32
N PRO A 501 25.46 -15.73 18.40
CA PRO A 501 24.78 -16.04 19.66
C PRO A 501 24.00 -14.83 20.21
N LEU A 502 22.72 -15.05 20.51
CA LEU A 502 21.86 -14.02 21.05
C LEU A 502 22.04 -13.87 22.56
N ARG A 503 22.15 -12.62 23.04
CA ARG A 503 22.07 -12.29 24.47
C ARG A 503 20.62 -12.24 24.96
N THR A 504 19.70 -11.95 24.06
CA THR A 504 18.26 -11.84 24.31
C THR A 504 17.54 -13.05 23.73
N ARG A 505 16.25 -13.21 24.08
CA ARG A 505 15.45 -14.32 23.56
C ARG A 505 14.94 -14.03 22.15
N ALA A 506 14.95 -15.03 21.29
CA ALA A 506 14.22 -15.04 20.02
C ALA A 506 13.16 -16.14 20.03
N ILE A 507 11.94 -15.79 19.62
CA ILE A 507 10.82 -16.72 19.41
C ILE A 507 10.47 -16.68 17.93
N TYR A 508 10.68 -17.80 17.23
CA TYR A 508 10.28 -18.01 15.86
C TYR A 508 8.95 -18.74 15.83
N LEU A 509 7.94 -18.09 15.26
CA LEU A 509 6.64 -18.69 14.98
C LEU A 509 6.65 -19.13 13.51
N SER A 510 6.44 -20.42 13.26
CA SER A 510 6.44 -21.00 11.92
C SER A 510 5.13 -21.73 11.68
N GLY A 511 4.49 -21.48 10.53
CA GLY A 511 3.31 -22.24 10.11
C GLY A 511 3.71 -23.62 9.60
N ALA A 512 3.06 -24.68 10.07
CA ALA A 512 3.29 -26.04 9.58
C ALA A 512 3.00 -26.19 8.08
N HIS A 513 2.12 -25.33 7.55
CA HIS A 513 1.68 -25.34 6.16
C HIS A 513 2.34 -24.24 5.31
N ASP A 514 3.34 -23.53 5.83
CA ASP A 514 4.06 -22.50 5.06
C ASP A 514 4.64 -23.11 3.76
N PRO A 515 4.17 -22.67 2.58
CA PRO A 515 4.60 -23.23 1.31
C PRO A 515 5.96 -22.67 0.86
N VAL A 516 6.40 -21.52 1.41
CA VAL A 516 7.63 -20.83 1.01
C VAL A 516 8.83 -21.30 1.82
N PHE A 517 8.67 -21.43 3.14
CA PHE A 517 9.74 -21.91 4.02
C PHE A 517 9.24 -22.97 5.00
N ARG A 518 9.69 -24.21 4.81
CA ARG A 518 9.20 -25.36 5.60
C ARG A 518 9.59 -25.24 7.08
N ALA A 519 8.62 -25.48 7.97
CA ALA A 519 8.82 -25.48 9.42
C ALA A 519 9.96 -26.42 9.87
N ASN A 520 10.10 -27.60 9.25
CA ASN A 520 11.18 -28.54 9.60
C ASN A 520 12.57 -27.97 9.29
N SER A 521 12.71 -27.20 8.19
CA SER A 521 13.97 -26.51 7.87
C SER A 521 14.27 -25.41 8.88
N MET A 522 13.25 -24.70 9.36
CA MET A 522 13.41 -23.71 10.44
C MET A 522 13.87 -24.37 11.75
N VAL A 523 13.19 -25.44 12.17
CA VAL A 523 13.55 -26.19 13.38
C VAL A 523 14.99 -26.71 13.30
N ALA A 524 15.38 -27.31 12.16
CA ALA A 524 16.73 -27.81 11.96
C ALA A 524 17.79 -26.68 12.02
N ALA A 525 17.54 -25.55 11.37
CA ALA A 525 18.49 -24.42 11.34
C ALA A 525 18.67 -23.74 12.70
N MET A 526 17.65 -23.79 13.56
CA MET A 526 17.67 -23.18 14.89
C MET A 526 18.03 -24.15 16.02
N HIS A 527 18.09 -25.45 15.74
CA HIS A 527 18.37 -26.48 16.73
C HIS A 527 19.72 -26.23 17.44
N GLY A 528 19.71 -26.34 18.77
CA GLY A 528 20.91 -26.18 19.61
C GLY A 528 21.37 -24.74 19.81
N ARG A 529 20.68 -23.74 19.26
CA ARG A 529 21.03 -22.33 19.46
C ARG A 529 20.53 -21.82 20.81
N ALA A 530 21.43 -21.20 21.57
CA ALA A 530 21.09 -20.59 22.85
C ALA A 530 20.08 -19.44 22.65
N ASN A 531 19.11 -19.34 23.57
CA ASN A 531 18.08 -18.30 23.59
C ASN A 531 17.15 -18.24 22.36
N VAL A 532 17.14 -19.28 21.52
CA VAL A 532 16.22 -19.38 20.38
C VAL A 532 15.17 -20.45 20.67
N ASP A 533 13.90 -20.09 20.47
CA ASP A 533 12.74 -20.97 20.59
C ASP A 533 12.01 -21.00 19.24
N VAL A 534 11.67 -22.18 18.74
CA VAL A 534 10.88 -22.35 17.51
C VAL A 534 9.57 -23.01 17.86
N ARG A 535 8.46 -22.32 17.56
CA ARG A 535 7.10 -22.81 17.79
C ARG A 535 6.43 -23.02 16.45
N VAL A 536 6.13 -24.28 16.15
CA VAL A 536 5.43 -24.65 14.93
C VAL A 536 3.93 -24.66 15.21
N LEU A 537 3.18 -23.83 14.49
CA LEU A 537 1.71 -23.76 14.57
C LEU A 537 1.11 -24.72 13.54
N SER A 538 0.45 -25.77 14.02
CA SER A 538 -0.04 -26.88 13.19
C SER A 538 -1.12 -26.50 12.17
N ASP A 539 -1.78 -25.37 12.38
CA ASP A 539 -2.96 -24.88 11.64
C ASP A 539 -2.69 -23.53 10.95
N ALA A 540 -1.42 -23.15 10.77
CA ALA A 540 -1.04 -21.88 10.14
C ALA A 540 -0.13 -22.06 8.92
N GLY A 541 -0.23 -21.12 7.98
CA GLY A 541 0.64 -21.01 6.80
C GLY A 541 1.56 -19.78 6.83
N LEU A 542 1.89 -19.24 5.66
CA LEU A 542 2.76 -18.06 5.48
C LEU A 542 2.16 -16.78 6.10
N LEU A 543 0.83 -16.65 6.07
CA LEU A 543 0.11 -15.46 6.53
C LEU A 543 -0.22 -15.50 8.03
N LEU A 544 0.61 -16.19 8.84
CA LEU A 544 0.31 -16.46 10.25
C LEU A 544 0.14 -15.23 11.12
N ILE A 545 0.73 -14.08 10.75
CA ILE A 545 0.53 -12.84 11.51
C ILE A 545 -0.95 -12.44 11.50
N TYR A 546 -1.63 -12.65 10.37
CA TYR A 546 -3.06 -12.39 10.18
C TYR A 546 -3.92 -13.54 10.69
N GLU A 547 -3.49 -14.79 10.43
CA GLU A 547 -4.27 -15.99 10.75
C GLU A 547 -4.24 -16.36 12.24
N ARG A 548 -3.09 -16.19 12.91
CA ARG A 548 -2.87 -16.50 14.33
C ARG A 548 -2.25 -15.30 15.07
N PRO A 549 -2.94 -14.15 15.11
CA PRO A 549 -2.43 -12.96 15.78
C PRO A 549 -2.20 -13.20 17.27
N ASP A 550 -3.05 -13.99 17.94
CA ASP A 550 -2.90 -14.27 19.37
C ASP A 550 -1.53 -14.89 19.69
N ALA A 551 -1.06 -15.84 18.88
CA ALA A 551 0.26 -16.45 19.07
C ALA A 551 1.40 -15.44 18.91
N VAL A 552 1.26 -14.47 17.99
CA VAL A 552 2.24 -13.40 17.78
C VAL A 552 2.27 -12.44 18.97
N PHE A 553 1.09 -11.99 19.41
CA PHE A 553 0.98 -11.07 20.53
C PHE A 553 1.37 -11.72 21.86
N GLU A 554 1.03 -12.98 22.10
CA GLU A 554 1.51 -13.75 23.26
C GLU A 554 3.04 -13.87 23.29
N ALA A 555 3.68 -14.11 22.14
CA ALA A 555 5.14 -14.14 22.04
C ALA A 555 5.76 -12.76 22.32
N LEU A 556 5.12 -11.66 21.88
CA LEU A 556 5.56 -10.30 22.21
C LEU A 556 5.47 -10.03 23.70
N GLU A 557 4.33 -10.40 24.32
CA GLU A 557 4.12 -10.29 25.76
C GLU A 557 5.18 -11.08 26.55
N GLU A 558 5.50 -12.30 26.12
CA GLU A 558 6.50 -13.13 26.79
C GLU A 558 7.90 -12.49 26.80
N ILE A 559 8.30 -11.83 25.71
CA ILE A 559 9.58 -11.12 25.64
C ILE A 559 9.53 -9.84 26.47
N LEU A 560 8.43 -9.07 26.37
CA LEU A 560 8.28 -7.80 27.08
C LEU A 560 8.13 -7.97 28.60
N ALA A 561 7.46 -9.04 29.07
CA ALA A 561 7.27 -9.32 30.50
C ALA A 561 8.59 -9.65 31.22
N ARG A 562 9.53 -10.31 30.53
CA ARG A 562 10.87 -10.64 31.06
C ARG A 562 11.79 -9.43 31.20
N ARG A 563 11.36 -8.24 30.80
CA ARG A 563 12.05 -6.98 31.06
C ARG A 563 11.82 -6.46 32.49
N ALA A 564 10.74 -6.90 33.14
CA ALA A 564 10.32 -6.40 34.45
C ALA A 564 11.03 -7.08 35.64
N GLY A 565 11.91 -8.05 35.40
CA GLY A 565 12.78 -8.69 36.40
C GLY A 565 14.21 -8.69 35.90
#